data_AF-A0A4Q5QLP7-F1
#
_entry.id   AF-A0A4Q5QLP7-F1
#
_cell.length_a   1.000
_cell.length_b   1.000
_cell.length_c   1.000
_cell.angle_alpha   90.00
_cell.angle_beta   90.00
_cell.angle_gamma   90.00
#
_symmetry.space_group_name_H-M   'P 1'
#
loop_
_entity.id
_entity.type
_entity.pdbx_description
1 polymer ?
#
loop_
_entity_poly.entity_id
_entity_poly.type
_entity_poly.pdbx_seq_one_letter_code
_entity_poly.pdbx_strand_id
1 'polypeptide(L)'
;MISRKSWWILICINLVMIVLMALSGSPLKNKATPDGIINLELAEDSAAVQNTLNVWSNDISQEKDLLNVARENTYLDFLFLACYTALFYFACKHLGNSFIKGSLAEKACNVMAVIAILTGLLDLVENGGMLLYLKSEVNRDVVRITHAASLAKWLLVALM
;
A
#
# COMPACT_ATOMS: atom_id res chain seq x y z
N MET A 1 -10.59 -1.17 -23.68
CA MET A 1 -11.50 -0.25 -22.97
C MET A 1 -12.27 -1.07 -21.96
N ILE A 2 -12.27 -0.70 -20.66
CA ILE A 2 -12.95 -1.48 -19.62
C ILE A 2 -14.47 -1.40 -19.80
N SER A 3 -15.19 -2.51 -19.57
CA SER A 3 -16.65 -2.50 -19.67
C SER A 3 -17.28 -1.70 -18.51
N ARG A 4 -18.46 -1.10 -18.73
CA ARG A 4 -19.20 -0.38 -17.66
C ARG A 4 -19.45 -1.25 -16.43
N LYS A 5 -19.73 -2.55 -16.63
CA LYS A 5 -19.91 -3.50 -15.53
C LYS A 5 -18.60 -3.72 -14.76
N SER A 6 -17.50 -3.97 -15.49
CA SER A 6 -16.18 -4.17 -14.90
C SER A 6 -15.69 -2.93 -14.13
N TRP A 7 -16.01 -1.72 -14.61
CA TRP A 7 -15.73 -0.46 -13.92
C TRP A 7 -16.36 -0.39 -12.52
N TRP A 8 -17.68 -0.66 -12.44
CA TRP A 8 -18.38 -0.65 -11.16
C TRP A 8 -17.92 -1.78 -10.23
N ILE A 9 -17.61 -2.96 -10.78
CA ILE A 9 -17.04 -4.06 -10.00
C ILE A 9 -15.70 -3.63 -9.36
N LEU A 10 -14.80 -3.02 -10.13
CA LEU A 10 -13.51 -2.54 -9.59
C LEU A 10 -13.71 -1.49 -8.50
N ILE A 11 -14.61 -0.53 -8.68
CA ILE A 11 -14.91 0.48 -7.65
C ILE A 11 -15.44 -0.20 -6.38
N CYS A 12 -16.42 -1.09 -6.51
CA CYS A 12 -17.01 -1.79 -5.36
C CYS A 12 -15.96 -2.61 -4.61
N ILE A 13 -15.11 -3.37 -5.31
CA ILE A 13 -14.04 -4.15 -4.67
C ILE A 13 -13.09 -3.22 -3.91
N ASN A 14 -12.66 -2.11 -4.52
CA ASN A 14 -11.78 -1.16 -3.85
C ASN A 14 -12.41 -0.56 -2.58
N LEU A 15 -13.68 -0.14 -2.65
CA LEU A 15 -14.38 0.40 -1.48
C LEU A 15 -14.52 -0.63 -0.35
N VAL A 16 -14.85 -1.88 -0.71
CA VAL A 16 -14.92 -2.98 0.27
C VAL A 16 -13.55 -3.23 0.89
N MET A 17 -12.48 -3.29 0.09
CA MET A 17 -11.12 -3.50 0.58
C MET A 17 -10.65 -2.36 1.49
N ILE A 18 -10.93 -1.10 1.16
CA ILE A 18 -10.62 0.05 2.03
C ILE A 18 -11.24 -0.13 3.41
N VAL A 19 -12.52 -0.50 3.46
CA VAL A 19 -13.22 -0.72 4.74
C VAL A 19 -12.65 -1.93 5.48
N LEU A 20 -12.46 -3.07 4.80
CA LEU A 20 -11.92 -4.29 5.40
C LEU A 20 -10.52 -4.08 5.97
N MET A 21 -9.64 -3.38 5.24
CA MET A 21 -8.28 -3.08 5.67
C MET A 21 -8.24 -2.05 6.79
N ALA A 22 -9.09 -1.02 6.75
CA ALA A 22 -9.19 -0.05 7.84
C ALA A 22 -9.64 -0.70 9.16
N LEU A 23 -10.63 -1.59 9.08
CA LEU A 23 -11.12 -2.31 10.27
C LEU A 23 -10.10 -3.33 10.78
N SER A 24 -9.54 -4.16 9.91
CA SER A 24 -8.55 -5.19 10.30
C SER A 24 -7.24 -4.58 10.79
N GLY A 25 -6.79 -3.46 10.23
CA GLY A 25 -5.57 -2.77 10.63
C GLY A 25 -5.74 -1.84 11.84
N SER A 26 -6.98 -1.54 12.25
CA SER A 26 -7.24 -0.63 13.38
C SER A 26 -6.54 -1.00 14.70
N PRO A 27 -6.36 -2.29 15.08
CA PRO A 27 -5.66 -2.65 16.32
C PRO A 27 -4.16 -2.32 16.29
N LEU A 28 -3.57 -2.12 15.11
CA LEU A 28 -2.16 -1.75 14.97
C LEU A 28 -1.91 -0.29 15.39
N LYS A 29 -2.96 0.51 15.54
CA LYS A 29 -2.86 1.92 15.93
C LYS A 29 -2.86 2.07 17.44
N ASN A 30 -1.74 2.52 17.99
CA ASN A 30 -1.60 2.81 19.42
C ASN A 30 -0.66 4.01 19.64
N LYS A 31 -0.35 4.34 20.91
CA LYS A 31 0.50 5.49 21.25
C LYS A 31 1.92 5.41 20.64
N ALA A 32 2.45 4.21 20.46
CA ALA A 32 3.79 3.99 19.89
C ALA A 32 3.77 3.82 18.36
N THR A 33 2.66 3.32 17.80
CA THR A 33 2.45 3.16 16.35
C THR A 33 1.15 3.86 15.92
N PRO A 34 1.09 5.22 15.93
CA PRO A 34 -0.15 5.96 15.67
C PRO A 34 -0.70 5.77 14.25
N ASP A 35 0.18 5.51 13.28
CA ASP A 35 -0.16 5.30 11.88
C ASP A 35 -0.35 3.81 11.55
N GLY A 36 -0.17 2.92 12.53
CA GLY A 36 -0.36 1.48 12.40
C GLY A 36 0.67 0.86 11.47
N ILE A 37 0.19 0.18 10.42
CA ILE A 37 1.07 -0.50 9.46
C ILE A 37 2.05 0.47 8.78
N ILE A 38 1.65 1.73 8.58
CA ILE A 38 2.50 2.78 7.97
C ILE A 38 3.77 3.05 8.79
N ASN A 39 3.73 2.91 10.12
CA ASN A 39 4.94 3.04 10.95
C ASN A 39 5.97 1.95 10.61
N LEU A 40 5.51 0.79 10.13
CA LEU A 40 6.38 -0.29 9.67
C LEU A 40 6.84 -0.09 8.22
N GLU A 41 5.97 0.45 7.35
CA GLU A 41 6.32 0.77 5.95
C GLU A 41 7.43 1.82 5.85
N LEU A 42 7.42 2.82 6.75
CA LEU A 42 8.34 3.96 6.77
C LEU A 42 9.49 3.79 7.78
N ALA A 43 9.68 2.60 8.32
CA ALA A 43 10.78 2.34 9.25
C ALA A 43 12.14 2.43 8.52
N GLU A 44 12.96 3.40 8.91
CA GLU A 44 14.19 3.76 8.19
C GLU A 44 15.34 2.75 8.33
N ASP A 45 15.34 1.97 9.42
CA ASP A 45 16.38 1.01 9.72
C ASP A 45 15.87 -0.21 10.52
N SER A 46 16.77 -1.17 10.72
CA SER A 46 16.45 -2.41 11.46
C SER A 46 16.06 -2.16 12.91
N ALA A 47 16.55 -1.09 13.54
CA ALA A 47 16.20 -0.75 14.91
C ALA A 47 14.77 -0.20 14.99
N ALA A 48 14.38 0.65 14.05
CA ALA A 48 13.00 1.14 13.91
C ALA A 48 12.03 -0.01 13.63
N VAL A 49 12.35 -0.92 12.71
CA VAL A 49 11.56 -2.13 12.46
C VAL A 49 11.44 -2.97 13.73
N GLN A 50 12.55 -3.28 14.40
CA GLN A 50 12.52 -4.09 15.61
C GLN A 50 11.73 -3.42 16.74
N ASN A 51 11.80 -2.10 16.87
CA ASN A 51 11.02 -1.36 17.84
C ASN A 51 9.50 -1.54 17.59
N THR A 52 9.05 -1.38 16.33
CA THR A 52 7.66 -1.61 15.95
C THR A 52 7.23 -3.06 16.21
N LEU A 53 8.04 -4.04 15.83
CA LEU A 53 7.76 -5.46 16.10
C LEU A 53 7.70 -5.75 17.60
N ASN A 54 8.57 -5.16 18.41
CA ASN A 54 8.59 -5.32 19.86
C ASN A 54 7.34 -4.69 20.50
N VAL A 55 6.89 -3.53 20.01
CA VAL A 55 5.64 -2.90 20.48
C VAL A 55 4.47 -3.85 20.24
N TRP A 56 4.37 -4.45 19.05
CA TRP A 56 3.28 -5.35 18.70
C TRP A 56 3.38 -6.73 19.36
N SER A 57 4.60 -7.19 19.67
CA SER A 57 4.81 -8.47 20.37
C SER A 57 4.54 -8.37 21.87
N ASN A 58 4.85 -7.23 22.48
CA ASN A 58 4.78 -7.03 23.93
C ASN A 58 3.49 -6.33 24.37
N ASP A 59 2.53 -6.11 23.47
CA ASP A 59 1.24 -5.54 23.83
C ASP A 59 0.38 -6.61 24.52
N ILE A 60 0.64 -6.81 25.82
CA ILE A 60 -0.10 -7.71 26.71
C ILE A 60 -1.54 -7.21 26.91
N SER A 61 -1.86 -5.96 26.56
CA SER A 61 -3.17 -5.35 26.77
C SER A 61 -4.19 -5.69 25.68
N GLN A 62 -3.77 -6.32 24.59
CA GLN A 62 -4.61 -6.69 23.45
C GLN A 62 -4.93 -8.18 23.47
N GLU A 63 -6.21 -8.55 23.33
CA GLU A 63 -6.64 -9.96 23.17
C GLU A 63 -6.16 -10.59 21.85
N LYS A 64 -5.64 -9.79 20.91
CA LYS A 64 -5.23 -10.21 19.57
C LYS A 64 -3.72 -10.14 19.38
N ASP A 65 -3.18 -11.18 18.76
CA ASP A 65 -1.81 -11.21 18.23
C ASP A 65 -1.64 -10.15 17.13
N LEU A 66 -1.08 -8.99 17.50
CA LEU A 66 -0.90 -7.86 16.59
C LEU A 66 0.07 -8.15 15.45
N LEU A 67 1.05 -9.05 15.64
CA LEU A 67 1.94 -9.46 14.56
C LEU A 67 1.16 -10.25 13.50
N ASN A 68 0.26 -11.14 13.93
CA ASN A 68 -0.61 -11.85 13.01
C ASN A 68 -1.59 -10.90 12.32
N VAL A 69 -2.16 -9.92 13.03
CA VAL A 69 -3.00 -8.87 12.44
C VAL A 69 -2.24 -8.09 11.37
N ALA A 70 -1.00 -7.67 11.64
CA ALA A 70 -0.17 -6.98 10.66
C ALA A 70 0.05 -7.84 9.42
N ARG A 71 0.38 -9.13 9.60
CA ARG A 71 0.60 -10.07 8.50
C ARG A 71 -0.65 -10.29 7.66
N GLU A 72 -1.81 -10.47 8.28
CA GLU A 72 -3.10 -10.61 7.60
C GLU A 72 -3.46 -9.35 6.83
N ASN A 73 -3.25 -8.18 7.43
CA ASN A 73 -3.51 -6.90 6.78
C ASN A 73 -2.59 -6.69 5.55
N THR A 74 -1.29 -7.01 5.67
CA THR A 74 -0.35 -6.98 4.54
C THR A 74 -0.75 -7.99 3.44
N TYR A 75 -1.26 -9.17 3.78
CA TYR A 75 -1.78 -10.11 2.76
C TYR A 75 -3.02 -9.57 2.04
N LEU A 76 -3.94 -8.91 2.75
CA LEU A 76 -5.07 -8.23 2.13
C LEU A 76 -4.60 -7.13 1.18
N ASP A 77 -3.50 -6.45 1.51
CA ASP A 77 -2.96 -5.40 0.66
C ASP A 77 -2.48 -5.92 -0.71
N PHE A 78 -1.98 -7.16 -0.81
CA PHE A 78 -1.66 -7.75 -2.13
C PHE A 78 -2.88 -7.89 -3.05
N LEU A 79 -4.07 -8.13 -2.49
CA LEU A 79 -5.29 -8.13 -3.28
C LEU A 79 -5.75 -6.70 -3.59
N PHE A 80 -5.64 -5.80 -2.61
CA PHE A 80 -6.01 -4.40 -2.77
C PHE A 80 -5.14 -3.72 -3.82
N LEU A 81 -3.83 -3.94 -3.83
CA LEU A 81 -2.90 -3.33 -4.78
C LEU A 81 -3.21 -3.67 -6.23
N ALA A 82 -3.58 -4.91 -6.52
CA ALA A 82 -3.98 -5.30 -7.87
C ALA A 82 -5.24 -4.54 -8.31
N CYS A 83 -6.18 -4.38 -7.39
CA CYS A 83 -7.46 -3.74 -7.65
C CYS A 83 -7.36 -2.21 -7.76
N TYR A 84 -6.63 -1.56 -6.86
CA TYR A 84 -6.50 -0.10 -6.84
C TYR A 84 -5.60 0.35 -7.99
N THR A 85 -4.49 -0.35 -8.27
CA THR A 85 -3.59 -0.03 -9.39
C THR A 85 -4.35 -0.08 -10.72
N ALA A 86 -5.15 -1.13 -10.93
CA ALA A 86 -5.99 -1.24 -12.11
C ALA A 86 -7.03 -0.11 -12.19
N LEU A 87 -7.68 0.22 -11.07
CA LEU A 87 -8.67 1.30 -11.01
C LEU A 87 -8.06 2.64 -11.42
N PHE A 88 -6.94 3.06 -10.83
CA PHE A 88 -6.30 4.33 -11.17
C PHE A 88 -5.79 4.34 -12.61
N TYR A 89 -5.15 3.26 -13.07
CA TYR A 89 -4.71 3.15 -14.46
C TYR A 89 -5.88 3.39 -15.44
N PHE A 90 -6.99 2.68 -15.26
CA PHE A 90 -8.15 2.84 -16.14
C PHE A 90 -8.83 4.19 -15.98
N ALA A 91 -8.87 4.75 -14.77
CA ALA A 91 -9.43 6.08 -14.51
C ALA A 91 -8.64 7.16 -15.27
N CYS A 92 -7.31 7.16 -15.14
CA CYS A 92 -6.43 8.09 -15.86
C CYS A 92 -6.55 7.91 -17.37
N LYS A 93 -6.57 6.67 -17.89
CA LYS A 93 -6.78 6.42 -19.33
C LYS A 93 -8.14 6.88 -19.82
N HIS A 94 -9.20 6.69 -19.04
CA HIS A 94 -10.55 7.13 -19.39
C HIS A 94 -10.67 8.65 -19.40
N LEU A 95 -10.11 9.32 -18.39
CA LEU A 95 -10.07 10.78 -18.32
C LEU A 95 -9.24 11.37 -19.46
N GLY A 96 -8.07 10.80 -19.75
CA GLY A 96 -7.20 11.22 -20.85
C GLY A 96 -7.90 11.20 -22.21
N ASN A 97 -8.69 10.16 -22.48
CA ASN A 97 -9.45 10.02 -23.72
C ASN A 97 -10.59 11.05 -23.87
N SER A 98 -10.97 11.73 -22.78
CA SER A 98 -11.98 12.80 -22.81
C SER A 98 -11.38 14.16 -23.20
N PHE A 99 -10.05 14.30 -23.20
CA PHE A 99 -9.37 15.52 -23.60
C PHE A 99 -9.02 15.57 -25.09
N ILE A 100 -8.70 16.78 -25.58
CA ILE A 100 -8.23 16.98 -26.95
C ILE A 100 -6.93 16.19 -27.15
N LYS A 101 -6.87 15.41 -28.23
CA LYS A 101 -5.69 14.61 -28.59
C LYS A 101 -4.46 15.50 -28.78
N GLY A 102 -3.36 15.13 -28.14
CA GLY A 102 -2.08 15.86 -28.10
C GLY A 102 -1.98 16.93 -27.02
N SER A 103 -3.08 17.24 -26.32
CA SER A 103 -3.09 18.25 -25.27
C SER A 103 -2.20 17.87 -24.08
N LEU A 104 -1.75 18.89 -23.32
CA LEU A 104 -1.02 18.66 -22.08
C LEU A 104 -1.83 17.81 -21.09
N ALA A 105 -3.15 18.00 -21.04
CA ALA A 105 -4.05 17.25 -20.17
C ALA A 105 -4.11 15.75 -20.51
N GLU A 106 -4.22 15.39 -21.80
CA GLU A 106 -4.15 13.98 -22.23
C GLU A 106 -2.79 13.36 -21.86
N LYS A 107 -1.69 14.09 -22.11
CA LYS A 107 -0.33 13.63 -21.78
C LYS A 107 -0.16 13.42 -20.27
N ALA A 108 -0.62 14.36 -19.46
CA ALA A 108 -0.59 14.24 -18.00
C ALA A 108 -1.36 12.99 -17.53
N CYS A 109 -2.56 12.74 -18.07
CA CYS A 109 -3.32 11.53 -17.76
C CYS A 109 -2.57 10.24 -18.15
N ASN A 110 -1.89 10.23 -19.30
CA ASN A 110 -1.09 9.08 -19.70
C ASN A 110 0.14 8.87 -18.79
N VAL A 111 0.78 9.94 -18.33
CA VAL A 111 1.87 9.87 -17.34
C VAL A 111 1.35 9.35 -16.00
N MET A 112 0.24 9.89 -15.49
CA MET A 112 -0.39 9.42 -14.25
C MET A 112 -0.79 7.94 -14.33
N ALA A 113 -1.26 7.47 -15.49
CA ALA A 113 -1.53 6.04 -15.68
C ALA A 113 -0.28 5.17 -15.53
N VAL A 114 0.89 5.64 -16.01
CA VAL A 114 2.17 4.94 -15.81
C VAL A 114 2.62 5.02 -14.35
N ILE A 115 2.49 6.20 -13.73
CA ILE A 115 2.80 6.39 -12.31
C ILE A 115 1.99 5.42 -11.44
N ALA A 116 0.69 5.25 -11.70
CA ALA A 116 -0.15 4.30 -10.97
C ALA A 116 0.41 2.85 -11.01
N ILE A 117 0.90 2.40 -12.18
CA ILE A 117 1.54 1.08 -12.31
C ILE A 117 2.85 1.02 -11.51
N LEU A 118 3.69 2.06 -11.61
CA LEU A 118 4.96 2.11 -10.89
C LEU A 118 4.74 2.09 -9.36
N THR A 119 3.76 2.87 -8.87
CA THR A 119 3.35 2.86 -7.46
C THR A 119 2.92 1.46 -7.01
N GLY A 120 2.06 0.78 -7.77
CA GLY A 120 1.63 -0.58 -7.46
C GLY A 120 2.77 -1.62 -7.45
N LEU A 121 3.77 -1.46 -8.30
CA LEU A 121 4.98 -2.30 -8.28
C LEU A 121 5.86 -2.02 -7.05
N LEU A 122 5.95 -0.76 -6.62
CA LEU A 122 6.68 -0.40 -5.41
C LEU A 122 5.98 -0.93 -4.15
N ASP A 123 4.63 -0.86 -4.08
CA ASP A 123 3.83 -1.51 -3.04
C ASP A 123 4.11 -3.02 -2.96
N LEU A 124 4.28 -3.70 -4.11
CA LEU A 124 4.58 -5.14 -4.11
C LEU A 124 5.94 -5.43 -3.44
N VAL A 125 6.96 -4.63 -3.74
CA VAL A 125 8.31 -4.76 -3.15
C VAL A 125 8.25 -4.45 -1.66
N GLU A 126 7.57 -3.38 -1.30
CA GLU A 126 7.42 -2.88 0.05
C GLU A 126 6.68 -3.90 0.94
N ASN A 127 5.47 -4.30 0.56
CA ASN A 127 4.71 -5.34 1.26
C ASN A 127 5.42 -6.70 1.31
N GLY A 128 6.14 -7.07 0.25
CA GLY A 128 6.95 -8.27 0.20
C GLY A 128 8.06 -8.25 1.24
N GLY A 129 8.77 -7.13 1.35
CA GLY A 129 9.79 -6.92 2.36
C GLY A 129 9.21 -6.87 3.78
N MET A 130 8.04 -6.24 3.97
CA MET A 130 7.33 -6.25 5.26
C MET A 130 7.06 -7.67 5.76
N LEU A 131 6.57 -8.54 4.88
CA LEU A 131 6.28 -9.93 5.23
C LEU A 131 7.52 -10.72 5.66
N LEU A 132 8.71 -10.38 5.15
CA LEU A 132 9.95 -11.07 5.55
C LEU A 132 10.30 -10.79 7.00
N TYR A 133 10.31 -9.52 7.43
CA TYR A 133 10.61 -9.21 8.82
C TYR A 133 9.43 -9.44 9.78
N LEU A 134 8.18 -9.47 9.32
CA LEU A 134 7.02 -9.96 10.10
C LEU A 134 7.06 -11.49 10.35
N LYS A 135 7.95 -12.22 9.68
CA LYS A 135 8.21 -13.66 9.89
C LYS A 135 9.49 -13.93 10.68
N SER A 136 10.04 -12.92 11.36
CA SER A 136 11.24 -12.95 12.23
C SER A 136 12.60 -12.76 11.53
N GLU A 137 12.65 -12.48 10.23
CA GLU A 137 13.91 -12.25 9.52
C GLU A 137 14.18 -10.75 9.30
N VAL A 138 14.56 -10.03 10.36
CA VAL A 138 14.98 -8.62 10.23
C VAL A 138 16.37 -8.57 9.58
N ASN A 139 16.40 -8.45 8.25
CA ASN A 139 17.62 -8.29 7.47
C ASN A 139 17.81 -6.81 7.06
N ARG A 140 19.01 -6.25 7.29
CA ARG A 140 19.32 -4.84 7.00
C ARG A 140 19.06 -4.45 5.55
N ASP A 141 19.41 -5.31 4.59
CA ASP A 141 19.27 -5.01 3.17
C ASP A 141 17.80 -5.05 2.76
N VAL A 142 17.03 -6.00 3.28
CA VAL A 142 15.57 -6.05 3.08
C VAL A 142 14.92 -4.77 3.61
N VAL A 143 15.25 -4.35 4.84
CA VAL A 143 14.69 -3.12 5.42
C VAL A 143 14.99 -1.89 4.56
N ARG A 144 16.22 -1.75 4.06
CA ARG A 144 16.61 -0.63 3.18
C ARG A 144 15.84 -0.63 1.87
N ILE A 145 15.65 -1.80 1.26
CA ILE A 145 14.88 -1.94 0.02
C ILE A 145 13.41 -1.60 0.27
N THR A 146 12.82 -2.14 1.34
CA THR A 146 11.43 -1.84 1.74
C THR A 146 11.21 -0.35 1.97
N HIS A 147 12.07 0.29 2.78
CA HIS A 147 11.98 1.71 3.08
C HIS A 147 12.15 2.57 1.82
N ALA A 148 13.12 2.25 0.96
CA ALA A 148 13.32 2.97 -0.30
C ALA A 148 12.11 2.83 -1.24
N ALA A 149 11.51 1.63 -1.32
CA ALA A 149 10.30 1.38 -2.10
C ALA A 149 9.12 2.18 -1.53
N SER A 150 8.94 2.19 -0.21
CA SER A 150 7.89 2.96 0.47
C SER A 150 8.03 4.46 0.22
N LEU A 151 9.23 5.04 0.40
CA LEU A 151 9.47 6.45 0.12
C LEU A 151 9.22 6.81 -1.35
N ALA A 152 9.73 6.01 -2.28
CA ALA A 152 9.53 6.24 -3.70
C ALA A 152 8.03 6.18 -4.07
N LYS A 153 7.31 5.20 -3.51
CA LYS A 153 5.86 5.04 -3.68
C LYS A 153 5.11 6.29 -3.21
N TRP A 154 5.33 6.72 -1.98
CA TRP A 154 4.64 7.87 -1.41
C TRP A 154 4.95 9.18 -2.15
N LEU A 155 6.17 9.35 -2.66
CA LEU A 155 6.51 10.47 -3.53
C LEU A 155 5.75 10.43 -4.86
N LEU A 156 5.63 9.25 -5.48
CA LEU A 156 4.87 9.08 -6.72
C LEU A 156 3.36 9.34 -6.51
N VAL A 157 2.80 8.86 -5.40
CA VAL A 157 1.41 9.12 -5.01
C VAL A 157 1.17 10.61 -4.82
N ALA A 158 2.09 11.34 -4.18
CA ALA A 158 1.96 12.78 -3.95
C ALA A 158 2.01 13.62 -5.24
N LEU A 159 2.58 13.08 -6.32
CA LEU A 159 2.67 13.73 -7.63
C LEU A 159 1.47 13.45 -8.55
N MET A 160 0.57 12.54 -8.16
CA MET A 160 -0.57 12.06 -8.95
C MET A 160 -1.87 12.76 -8.54
#